data_AF-A0A2W5PC45-F1
#
_entry.id   AF-A0A2W5PC45-F1
#
_cell.length_a   1.000
_cell.length_b   1.000
_cell.length_c   1.000
_cell.angle_alpha   90.00
_cell.angle_beta   90.00
_cell.angle_gamma   90.00
#
_symmetry.space_group_name_H-M   'P 1'
#
loop_
_entity.id
_entity.type
_entity.pdbx_description
1 polymer ?
#
loop_
_entity_poly.entity_id
_entity_poly.type
_entity_poly.pdbx_seq_one_letter_code
_entity_poly.pdbx_strand_id
1 'polypeptide(L)' 'MKEYERYEAIAAQHRQDAQDATLDNVRDRCLRSEETWSKMAAQARRTERRREERAGVTPAIADPA' A
#
# COMPACT_ATOMS: atom_id res chain seq x y z
N MET A 1 9.31 3.24 -8.81
CA MET A 1 8.08 2.65 -8.25
C MET A 1 8.18 2.71 -6.75
N LYS A 2 7.25 3.40 -6.09
CA LYS A 2 7.17 3.48 -4.62
C LYS A 2 6.62 2.16 -4.08
N GLU A 3 6.95 1.83 -2.84
CA GLU A 3 6.56 0.55 -2.24
C GLU A 3 5.03 0.33 -2.24
N TYR A 4 4.25 1.38 -1.97
CA TYR A 4 2.79 1.29 -2.01
C TYR A 4 2.25 0.95 -3.40
N GLU A 5 2.90 1.41 -4.48
CA GLU A 5 2.47 1.13 -5.86
C GLU A 5 2.65 -0.35 -6.19
N ARG A 6 3.72 -0.98 -5.67
CA ARG A 6 3.93 -2.43 -5.79
C ARG A 6 2.82 -3.19 -5.05
N TYR A 7 2.46 -2.78 -3.84
CA TYR A 7 1.39 -3.42 -3.09
C TYR A 7 0.02 -3.23 -3.75
N GLU A 8 -0.25 -2.06 -4.34
CA GLU A 8 -1.47 -1.81 -5.14
C GLU A 8 -1.53 -2.73 -6.36
N ALA A 9 -0.41 -2.93 -7.08
CA ALA A 9 -0.35 -3.84 -8.22
C ALA A 9 -0.64 -5.30 -7.81
N ILE A 10 -0.09 -5.76 -6.69
CA ILE A 10 -0.35 -7.11 -6.18
C ILE A 10 -1.82 -7.26 -5.74
N ALA A 11 -2.38 -6.26 -5.07
CA ALA A 11 -3.80 -6.26 -4.71
C ALA A 11 -4.70 -6.32 -5.95
N ALA A 12 -4.38 -5.54 -6.99
CA ALA A 12 -5.11 -5.55 -8.25
C ALA A 12 -5.05 -6.93 -8.94
N GLN A 13 -3.88 -7.58 -8.94
CA GLN A 13 -3.75 -8.93 -9.47
C GLN A 13 -4.65 -9.92 -8.73
N HIS A 14 -4.65 -9.91 -7.39
CA HIS A 14 -5.53 -10.78 -6.62
C HIS A 14 -7.02 -10.47 -6.81
N ARG A 15 -7.37 -9.21 -7.08
CA ARG A 15 -8.74 -8.84 -7.46
C ARG A 15 -9.13 -9.47 -8.79
N GLN A 16 -8.24 -9.43 -9.78
CA GLN A 16 -8.47 -10.06 -11.07
C GLN A 16 -8.59 -11.58 -10.93
N ASP A 17 -7.67 -12.20 -10.18
CA ASP A 17 -7.71 -13.65 -9.90
C ASP A 17 -9.01 -14.06 -9.21
N ALA A 18 -9.57 -13.22 -8.33
CA ALA A 18 -10.86 -13.46 -7.70
C ALA A 18 -12.05 -13.37 -8.67
N GLN A 19 -11.97 -12.51 -9.68
CA GLN A 19 -12.99 -12.38 -10.73
C GLN A 19 -12.95 -13.59 -11.68
N ASP A 20 -11.75 -14.10 -11.97
CA ASP A 20 -11.54 -15.23 -12.87
C ASP A 20 -11.76 -16.60 -12.16
N ALA A 21 -11.81 -16.61 -10.82
CA ALA A 21 -12.00 -17.82 -10.04
C ALA A 21 -13.41 -18.42 -10.22
N THR A 22 -13.45 -19.68 -10.64
CA THR A 22 -14.70 -20.47 -10.79
C THR A 22 -15.12 -21.19 -9.51
N LEU A 23 -14.24 -21.30 -8.52
CA LEU A 23 -14.51 -21.92 -7.23
C LEU A 23 -14.56 -20.87 -6.12
N ASP A 24 -15.60 -20.93 -5.30
CA ASP A 24 -15.84 -19.97 -4.21
C ASP A 24 -14.67 -19.90 -3.22
N ASN A 25 -14.09 -21.04 -2.85
CA ASN A 25 -12.97 -21.11 -1.92
C ASN A 25 -11.69 -20.42 -2.47
N VAL A 26 -11.49 -20.46 -3.79
CA VAL A 26 -10.38 -19.77 -4.47
C VAL A 26 -10.67 -18.28 -4.50
N ARG A 27 -11.88 -17.87 -4.89
CA ARG A 27 -12.31 -16.47 -4.87
C ARG A 27 -12.13 -15.83 -3.50
N ASP A 28 -12.60 -16.49 -2.44
CA ASP A 28 -12.49 -16.00 -1.06
C ASP A 28 -11.04 -15.89 -0.58
N ARG A 29 -10.16 -16.79 -1.03
CA ARG A 29 -8.72 -16.68 -0.74
C ARG A 29 -8.11 -15.47 -1.46
N CYS A 30 -8.42 -15.29 -2.73
CA CYS A 30 -7.93 -14.16 -3.52
C CYS A 30 -8.41 -12.82 -2.94
N LEU A 31 -9.68 -12.71 -2.54
CA LEU A 31 -10.22 -11.51 -1.89
C LEU A 31 -9.54 -11.20 -0.55
N ARG A 32 -9.25 -12.21 0.29
CA ARG A 32 -8.50 -11.99 1.54
C ARG A 32 -7.06 -11.52 1.29
N SER A 33 -6.42 -12.06 0.25
CA SER A 33 -5.10 -11.61 -0.18
C SER A 33 -5.15 -10.15 -0.67
N GLU A 34 -6.11 -9.82 -1.54
CA GLU A 34 -6.35 -8.45 -2.04
C GLU A 34 -6.54 -7.46 -0.88
N GLU A 35 -7.35 -7.81 0.12
CA GLU A 35 -7.61 -6.96 1.28
C GLU A 35 -6.32 -6.72 2.08
N THR A 36 -5.51 -7.76 2.27
CA THR A 36 -4.24 -7.69 3.01
C THR A 36 -3.25 -6.76 2.30
N TRP A 37 -3.07 -6.95 0.99
CA TRP A 37 -2.17 -6.11 0.19
C TRP A 37 -2.66 -4.66 0.10
N SER A 38 -3.97 -4.44 -0.01
CA SER A 38 -4.57 -3.10 0.00
C SER A 38 -4.32 -2.37 1.32
N LYS A 39 -4.42 -3.06 2.46
CA LYS A 39 -4.09 -2.48 3.78
C LYS A 39 -2.61 -2.10 3.86
N MET A 40 -1.72 -2.96 3.37
CA MET A 40 -0.27 -2.69 3.31
C MET A 40 0.05 -1.48 2.42
N ALA A 41 -0.55 -1.41 1.23
CA ALA A 41 -0.44 -0.27 0.32
C ALA A 41 -0.86 1.04 1.01
N ALA A 42 -2.02 1.05 1.66
CA ALA A 42 -2.52 2.22 2.36
C ALA A 42 -1.57 2.66 3.48
N GLN A 43 -1.00 1.72 4.24
CA GLN A 43 0.00 2.02 5.27
C GLN A 43 1.29 2.58 4.69
N ALA A 44 1.86 1.93 3.67
CA ALA A 44 3.07 2.39 2.99
C ALA A 44 2.88 3.79 2.38
N ARG A 45 1.72 4.06 1.76
CA ARG A 45 1.38 5.37 1.18
C ARG A 45 1.30 6.46 2.23
N ARG A 46 0.74 6.17 3.42
CA ARG A 46 0.71 7.14 4.54
C ARG A 46 2.12 7.45 5.04
N THR A 47 2.98 6.44 5.16
CA THR A 47 4.37 6.62 5.60
C THR A 47 5.17 7.44 4.59
N GLU A 48 5.01 7.14 3.29
CA GLU A 48 5.69 7.86 2.22
C GLU A 48 5.27 9.33 2.19
N ARG A 49 3.96 9.61 2.27
CA ARG A 49 3.47 10.99 2.33
C ARG A 49 4.07 11.76 3.50
N ARG A 50 4.14 11.14 4.70
CA ARG A 50 4.78 11.76 5.88
C ARG A 50 6.28 12.02 5.67
N ARG A 51 6.97 11.18 4.91
CA ARG A 51 8.39 11.42 4.56
C ARG A 51 8.52 12.61 3.62
N GLU A 52 7.68 12.69 2.60
CA GLU A 52 7.66 13.81 1.65
C GLU A 52 7.33 15.14 2.35
N GLU A 53 6.33 15.14 3.23
CA GLU A 53 5.98 16.29 4.08
C GLU A 53 7.18 16.76 4.91
N ARG A 54 7.91 15.83 5.55
CA ARG A 54 9.11 16.15 6.33
C ARG A 54 10.30 16.59 5.47
N ALA A 55 10.47 16.02 4.28
CA ALA A 55 11.56 16.41 3.38
C ALA A 55 11.35 17.81 2.79
N GLY A 56 10.09 18.23 2.60
CA GLY A 56 9.73 19.59 2.22
C GLY A 56 9.83 20.62 3.35
N VAL A 57 9.86 20.15 4.61
CA VAL A 57 10.15 20.99 5.77
C VAL A 57 11.63 20.83 6.10
N THR A 58 12.48 21.73 5.60
CA THR A 58 13.85 21.85 6.12
C THR A 58 13.74 22.03 7.63
N PRO A 59 14.28 21.12 8.46
CA PRO A 59 14.33 21.38 9.89
C PRO A 59 15.23 22.60 10.06
N ALA A 60 14.63 23.76 10.31
CA ALA A 60 15.35 24.90 10.86
C ALA A 60 16.00 24.38 12.14
N ILE A 61 17.33 24.33 12.12
CA ILE A 61 18.15 23.98 13.27
C ILE A 61 17.74 24.96 14.38
N ALA A 62 16.96 24.49 15.35
CA ALA A 62 16.93 25.04 16.70
C ALA A 62 18.01 24.24 17.44
N ASP A 63 19.20 24.80 17.63
CA ASP A 63 19.51 25.73 18.73
C ASP A 63 20.65 26.71 18.33
N PRO A 64 20.70 27.94 18.90
CA PRO A 64 21.31 28.08 20.23
C PRO A 64 20.70 29.18 21.14
N ALA A 65 20.61 28.89 22.44
CA ALA A 65 20.75 29.86 23.53
C ALA A 65 21.42 29.23 24.75
#